data_AF-W1XI45-F1
#
_entry.id   AF-W1XI45-F1
#
_cell.length_a   1.000
_cell.length_b   1.000
_cell.length_c   1.000
_cell.angle_alpha   90.00
_cell.angle_beta   90.00
_cell.angle_gamma   90.00
#
_symmetry.space_group_name_H-M   'P 1'
#
loop_
_entity.id
_entity.type
_entity.pdbx_description
1 polymer ?
#
loop_
_entity_poly.entity_id
_entity_poly.type
_entity_poly.pdbx_seq_one_letter_code
_entity_poly.pdbx_strand_id
1 'polypeptide(L)' 'KYLNILMDAFSILLGERASSEFIRHGKDSFVIDGIFDIAHHQSIQELLESKNIMVEEGQLILSRSFNRNGKSSI' A
#
# COMPACT_ATOMS: atom_id res chain seq x y z
N LYS A 1 19.53 2.33 9.04
CA LYS A 1 19.40 2.57 7.58
C LYS A 1 18.26 1.75 6.95
N TYR A 2 18.16 0.43 7.17
CA TYR A 2 17.06 -0.39 6.63
C TYR A 2 15.71 -0.24 7.35
N LEU A 3 15.71 -0.09 8.68
CA LEU A 3 14.48 0.11 9.46
C LEU A 3 13.73 1.38 9.04
N ASN A 4 14.46 2.41 8.58
CA ASN A 4 13.87 3.65 8.10
C ASN A 4 13.06 3.42 6.81
N ILE A 5 13.63 2.68 5.85
CA ILE A 5 12.97 2.38 4.57
C ILE A 5 11.70 1.56 4.78
N LEU A 6 11.69 0.61 5.73
CA LEU A 6 10.50 -0.17 6.05
C LEU A 6 9.39 0.72 6.62
N MET A 7 9.74 1.59 7.57
CA MET A 7 8.78 2.53 8.14
C MET A 7 8.26 3.52 7.11
N ASP A 8 9.14 4.09 6.28
CA ASP A 8 8.77 4.98 5.18
C ASP A 8 7.82 4.27 4.20
N ALA A 9 8.11 3.02 3.83
CA ALA A 9 7.25 2.23 2.95
C ALA A 9 5.87 1.97 3.56
N PHE A 10 5.80 1.69 4.87
CA PHE A 10 4.55 1.47 5.58
C PHE A 10 3.72 2.76 5.68
N SER A 11 4.35 3.87 6.04
CA SER A 11 3.73 5.20 6.06
C SER A 11 3.16 5.59 4.69
N ILE A 12 3.95 5.38 3.62
CA ILE A 12 3.49 5.61 2.25
C ILE A 12 2.32 4.67 1.92
N LEU A 13 2.37 3.40 2.27
CA LEU A 13 1.26 2.49 2.01
C LEU A 13 -0.04 2.94 2.69
N LEU A 14 0.05 3.51 3.90
CA LEU A 14 -1.09 4.00 4.68
C LEU A 14 -1.59 5.40 4.28
N GLY A 15 -1.01 6.02 3.26
CA GLY A 15 -1.54 7.26 2.69
C GLY A 15 -0.62 8.47 2.79
N GLU A 16 0.55 8.38 3.44
CA GLU A 16 1.50 9.50 3.47
C GLU A 16 2.00 9.88 2.06
N ARG A 17 2.45 11.12 1.88
CA ARG A 17 2.90 11.57 0.55
C ARG A 17 4.18 10.85 0.15
N ALA A 18 4.12 10.15 -0.98
CA ALA A 18 5.32 9.64 -1.64
C ALA A 18 6.13 10.77 -2.28
N SER A 19 7.43 10.55 -2.37
CA SER A 19 8.43 11.44 -2.98
C SER A 19 9.25 10.66 -4.01
N SER A 20 9.75 11.37 -5.02
CA SER A 20 10.62 10.77 -6.04
C SER A 20 11.97 10.28 -5.48
N GLU A 21 12.34 10.71 -4.27
CA GLU A 21 13.54 10.23 -3.55
C GLU A 21 13.49 8.73 -3.21
N PHE A 22 12.29 8.15 -3.10
CA PHE A 22 12.10 6.72 -2.87
C PHE A 22 12.28 5.88 -4.15
N ILE A 23 12.30 6.53 -5.33
CA ILE A 23 12.51 5.83 -6.60
C ILE A 23 14.00 5.56 -6.78
N ARG A 24 14.36 4.27 -6.83
CA ARG A 24 15.74 3.83 -7.06
C ARG A 24 16.33 4.46 -8.32
N HIS A 25 17.64 4.71 -8.29
CA HIS A 25 18.36 5.28 -9.42
C HIS A 25 18.12 4.47 -10.72
N GLY A 26 17.84 5.18 -11.82
CA GLY A 26 17.56 4.57 -13.12
C GLY A 26 16.18 3.89 -13.23
N LYS A 27 15.27 4.13 -12.29
CA LYS A 27 13.87 3.67 -12.35
C LYS A 27 12.90 4.86 -12.45
N ASP A 28 11.74 4.61 -13.03
CA ASP A 28 10.70 5.63 -13.27
C ASP A 28 9.61 5.63 -12.21
N SER A 29 9.48 4.54 -11.45
CA SER A 29 8.44 4.35 -10.45
C SER A 29 8.88 3.38 -9.34
N PHE A 30 8.06 3.31 -8.29
CA PHE A 30 8.03 2.20 -7.34
C PHE A 30 6.59 1.69 -7.18
N VAL A 31 6.47 0.48 -6.65
CA VAL A 31 5.22 -0.12 -6.16
C VAL A 31 5.47 -0.68 -4.77
N ILE A 32 4.51 -0.54 -3.87
CA ILE A 32 4.49 -1.13 -2.53
C ILE A 32 3.19 -1.89 -2.37
N ASP A 33 3.30 -3.18 -2.07
CA ASP A 33 2.15 -4.02 -1.72
C ASP A 33 2.28 -4.44 -0.24
N GLY A 34 1.21 -4.24 0.52
CA GLY A 34 1.08 -4.79 1.86
C GLY A 34 -0.09 -5.77 1.90
N ILE A 35 0.20 -6.97 2.38
CA ILE A 35 -0.79 -8.04 2.56
C ILE A 35 -1.06 -8.13 4.06
N PHE A 36 -2.32 -7.97 4.44
CA PHE A 36 -2.78 -8.00 5.81
C PHE A 36 -3.70 -9.19 6.01
N ASP A 37 -3.40 -10.02 7.01
CA ASP A 37 -4.33 -11.03 7.48
C ASP A 37 -5.46 -10.35 8.24
N ILE A 38 -6.67 -10.49 7.72
CA ILE A 38 -7.91 -9.98 8.31
C ILE A 38 -8.90 -11.10 8.61
N ALA A 39 -8.49 -12.38 8.56
CA ALA A 39 -9.38 -13.54 8.72
C ALA A 39 -10.17 -13.51 10.03
N HIS A 40 -9.60 -12.93 11.09
CA HIS A 40 -10.23 -12.78 12.41
C HIS A 40 -10.73 -11.36 12.71
N HIS A 41 -10.81 -10.48 11.71
CA HIS A 41 -11.21 -9.09 11.84
C HIS A 41 -12.56 -8.81 11.18
N GLN A 42 -13.63 -9.31 11.80
CA GLN A 42 -15.01 -9.25 11.28
C GLN A 42 -15.46 -7.83 10.90
N SER A 43 -15.17 -6.82 11.73
CA SER A 43 -15.55 -5.43 11.45
C SER A 43 -14.89 -4.85 10.19
N ILE A 44 -13.68 -5.30 9.85
CA ILE A 44 -12.99 -4.91 8.62
C ILE A 44 -13.62 -5.61 7.42
N GLN A 45 -13.91 -6.91 7.55
CA GLN A 45 -14.56 -7.68 6.48
C GLN A 45 -15.94 -7.10 6.13
N GLU A 46 -16.76 -6.77 7.13
CA GLU A 46 -18.08 -6.13 6.94
C GLU A 46 -17.95 -4.75 6.28
N LEU A 47 -16.94 -3.96 6.66
CA LEU A 47 -16.68 -2.66 6.04
C LEU A 47 -16.32 -2.82 4.56
N LEU A 48 -15.47 -3.79 4.22
CA LEU A 48 -15.08 -4.07 2.83
C LEU A 48 -16.27 -4.57 2.01
N GLU A 49 -17.05 -5.49 2.55
CA GLU A 49 -18.28 -5.99 1.92
C GLU A 49 -19.29 -4.86 1.65
N SER A 50 -19.48 -3.95 2.61
CA SER A 50 -20.36 -2.76 2.43
C SER A 50 -19.92 -1.84 1.30
N LYS A 51 -18.65 -1.93 0.89
CA LYS A 51 -18.03 -1.18 -0.22
C LYS A 51 -17.94 -2.01 -1.51
N ASN A 52 -18.53 -3.22 -1.55
CA ASN A 52 -18.42 -4.19 -2.63
C ASN A 52 -16.97 -4.63 -2.92
N ILE A 53 -16.11 -4.63 -1.89
CA ILE A 53 -14.75 -5.15 -1.98
C ILE A 53 -14.78 -6.58 -1.45
N MET A 54 -14.56 -7.56 -2.33
CA MET A 54 -14.51 -8.96 -1.92
C MET A 54 -13.19 -9.25 -1.19
N VAL A 55 -13.29 -10.00 -0.09
CA VAL A 55 -12.13 -10.51 0.65
C VAL A 55 -11.92 -11.96 0.24
N GLU A 56 -10.77 -12.25 -0.37
CA GLU A 56 -10.35 -13.60 -0.71
C GLU A 56 -9.40 -14.12 0.37
N GLU A 57 -9.61 -15.36 0.81
CA GLU A 57 -8.72 -16.06 1.77
C GLU A 57 -8.45 -15.30 3.09
N GLY A 58 -9.34 -14.38 3.48
CA GLY A 58 -9.15 -13.56 4.68
C GLY A 58 -7.99 -12.56 4.55
N GLN A 59 -7.53 -12.23 3.34
CA GLN A 59 -6.44 -11.29 3.12
C GLN A 59 -6.94 -9.97 2.52
N LEU A 60 -6.37 -8.87 3.02
CA LEU A 60 -6.52 -7.54 2.44
C LEU A 60 -5.20 -7.12 1.81
N ILE A 61 -5.24 -6.77 0.52
CA ILE A 61 -4.10 -6.23 -0.20
C ILE A 61 -4.28 -4.72 -0.34
N LEU A 62 -3.31 -3.96 0.18
CA LEU A 62 -3.15 -2.54 -0.14
C LEU A 62 -2.00 -2.43 -1.14
N SER A 63 -2.23 -1.73 -2.26
CA SER A 63 -1.20 -1.46 -3.26
C SER A 63 -1.07 0.05 -3.44
N ARG A 64 0.17 0.52 -3.55
CA ARG A 64 0.43 1.91 -3.90
C ARG A 64 1.56 2.00 -4.91
N SER A 65 1.29 2.74 -5.98
CA SER A 65 2.28 3.05 -7.01
C SER A 65 2.56 4.55 -7.06
N PHE A 66 3.81 4.90 -7.36
CA PHE A 66 4.22 6.29 -7.56
C PHE A 66 5.21 6.38 -8.71
N ASN A 67 5.00 7.33 -9.61
CA ASN A 67 5.91 7.62 -10.72
C ASN A 67 6.58 8.99 -10.54
N ARG A 68 7.76 9.16 -11.15
CA ARG A 68 8.52 10.41 -11.13
C ARG A 68 7.73 11.63 -11.61
N ASN A 69 6.75 11.42 -12.47
CA ASN A 69 5.94 12.48 -13.07
C ASN A 69 4.76 12.93 -12.17
N GLY A 70 4.70 12.46 -10.92
CA GLY A 70 3.74 12.92 -9.91
C GLY A 70 2.31 12.41 -10.09
N LYS A 71 2.04 11.49 -11.02
CA LYS A 71 0.75 10.81 -11.12
C LYS A 71 0.73 9.63 -10.14
N SER A 72 0.18 9.85 -8.95
CA SER A 72 -0.17 8.78 -8.02
C SER A 72 -1.44 8.10 -8.54
N SER A 73 -1.38 6.78 -8.74
CA SER A 73 -2.58 5.96 -8.97
C SER A 73 -2.76 5.09 -7.73
N ILE A 74 -3.93 5.23 -7.11
CA ILE A 74 -4.44 4.33 -6.06
C ILE A 74 -5.23 3.23 -6.79
#